data_AF-A0A951X2S9-F1
#
_entry.id   AF-A0A951X2S9-F1
#
_cell.length_a   1.000
_cell.length_b   1.000
_cell.length_c   1.000
_cell.angle_alpha   90.00
_cell.angle_beta   90.00
_cell.angle_gamma   90.00
#
_symmetry.space_group_name_H-M   'P 1'
#
loop_
_entity.id
_entity.type
_entity.pdbx_description
1 polymer ?
#
loop_
_entity_poly.entity_id
_entity_poly.type
_entity_poly.pdbx_seq_one_letter_code
_entity_poly.pdbx_strand_id
1 'polypeptide(L)'
;MEAVRQFFESLLRLPPGARIVESMDPVSWTLVLLLFGAVVIGLFFSLTTRRSFLSPEEIEATPQMLLARLKQDPTRLPPIAIVSRLGSDATMELLEYGDQIRTNEWRYSWSSVREELLQLLSRQNAFGPTYALARYYRATDKQEPDTLRIRRTALIHKLGQLRYVEPDAHGGRAELRIRAHPAEVKGDLGFDGEVLWLLPDEPAPPAQGPLVEMEPIEFRTLQDADVRLNIRRSPTVGGGFRLTLNKRHGFWVVVDEEIEWVS
;
A
#
# COMPACT_ATOMS: atom_id res chain seq x y z
N MET A 1 -61.34 29.49 -9.15
CA MET A 1 -60.73 29.40 -7.80
C MET A 1 -61.57 28.55 -6.81
N GLU A 2 -62.67 27.91 -7.23
CA GLU A 2 -63.47 27.03 -6.34
C GLU A 2 -62.94 25.59 -6.22
N ALA A 3 -62.26 25.07 -7.25
CA ALA A 3 -61.73 23.70 -7.23
C ALA A 3 -60.64 23.47 -6.16
N VAL A 4 -59.81 24.49 -5.89
CA VAL A 4 -58.77 24.43 -4.85
C VAL A 4 -59.40 24.48 -3.45
N ARG A 5 -60.52 25.19 -3.29
CA ARG A 5 -61.27 25.28 -2.03
C ARG A 5 -61.96 23.96 -1.69
N GLN A 6 -62.59 23.31 -2.67
CA GLN A 6 -63.18 21.98 -2.48
C GLN A 6 -62.12 20.89 -2.20
N PHE A 7 -60.93 20.99 -2.81
CA PHE A 7 -59.84 20.07 -2.51
C PHE A 7 -59.35 20.20 -1.06
N PHE A 8 -59.19 21.43 -0.56
CA PHE A 8 -58.81 21.69 0.84
C PHE A 8 -59.91 21.31 1.85
N GLU A 9 -61.19 21.51 1.53
CA GLU A 9 -62.30 21.07 2.38
C GLU A 9 -62.41 19.54 2.47
N SER A 10 -62.02 18.81 1.41
CA SER A 10 -61.98 17.34 1.43
C SER A 10 -60.86 16.80 2.33
N LEU A 11 -59.74 17.52 2.42
CA LEU A 11 -58.58 17.16 3.24
C LEU A 11 -58.80 17.40 4.75
N LEU A 12 -59.70 18.33 5.09
CA LEU A 12 -60.15 18.61 6.46
C LEU A 12 -61.25 17.65 6.97
N ARG A 13 -61.73 16.72 6.13
CA ARG A 13 -62.65 15.63 6.52
C ARG A 13 -61.94 14.29 6.74
N LEU A 14 -60.67 14.31 7.13
CA LEU A 14 -60.05 13.11 7.67
C LEU A 14 -60.74 12.72 9.00
N PRO A 15 -61.13 11.46 9.18
CA PRO A 15 -61.64 10.99 10.46
C PRO A 15 -60.60 11.29 11.55
N PRO A 16 -61.01 11.58 12.80
CA PRO A 16 -60.05 11.82 13.88
C PRO A 16 -59.11 10.61 13.96
N GLY A 17 -57.79 10.85 14.05
CA GLY A 17 -56.76 9.78 14.06
C GLY A 17 -57.00 8.69 15.10
N ALA A 18 -57.83 8.96 16.12
CA ALA A 18 -58.35 8.00 17.07
C ALA A 18 -59.13 6.83 16.41
N ARG A 19 -59.90 7.06 15.34
CA ARG A 19 -60.64 5.99 14.63
C ARG A 19 -59.77 5.11 13.75
N ILE A 20 -58.61 5.62 13.30
CA ILE A 20 -57.68 4.86 12.47
C ILE A 20 -57.01 3.77 13.31
N VAL A 21 -56.69 4.07 14.58
CA VAL A 21 -56.10 3.10 15.51
C VAL A 21 -57.14 2.05 15.94
N GLU A 22 -58.40 2.45 16.09
CA GLU A 22 -59.49 1.57 16.55
C GLU A 22 -60.06 0.65 15.45
N SER A 23 -59.86 0.99 14.17
CA SER A 23 -60.32 0.20 13.02
C SER A 23 -59.26 -0.68 12.36
N MET A 24 -58.03 -0.72 12.89
CA MET A 24 -56.95 -1.52 12.31
C MET A 24 -57.05 -2.99 12.73
N ASP A 25 -57.39 -3.85 11.76
CA ASP A 25 -57.29 -5.31 11.87
C ASP A 25 -55.83 -5.72 12.20
N PRO A 26 -55.59 -6.78 12.99
CA PRO A 26 -54.28 -7.40 13.20
C PRO A 26 -53.41 -7.55 11.93
N VAL A 27 -54.01 -7.84 10.77
CA VAL A 27 -53.31 -7.95 9.47
C VAL A 27 -52.81 -6.60 8.96
N SER A 28 -53.51 -5.51 9.27
CA SER A 28 -53.06 -4.15 8.91
C SER A 28 -51.86 -3.74 9.76
N TRP A 29 -51.82 -4.14 11.03
CA TRP A 29 -50.68 -3.90 11.90
C TRP A 29 -49.43 -4.65 11.45
N THR A 30 -49.56 -5.91 11.00
CA THR A 30 -48.41 -6.67 10.49
C THR A 30 -47.83 -6.05 9.21
N LEU A 31 -48.68 -5.50 8.32
CA LEU A 31 -48.24 -4.79 7.12
C LEU A 31 -47.47 -3.51 7.44
N VAL A 32 -47.93 -2.71 8.41
CA VAL A 32 -47.22 -1.50 8.84
C VAL A 32 -45.87 -1.85 9.46
N LEU A 33 -45.81 -2.91 10.26
CA LEU A 33 -44.57 -3.39 10.88
C LEU A 33 -43.57 -3.89 9.83
N LEU A 34 -44.05 -4.62 8.82
CA LEU A 34 -43.23 -5.06 7.68
C LEU A 34 -42.71 -3.88 6.85
N LEU A 35 -43.55 -2.88 6.58
CA LEU A 35 -43.15 -1.68 5.86
C LEU A 35 -42.08 -0.90 6.62
N PHE A 36 -42.28 -0.72 7.92
CA PHE A 36 -41.29 -0.07 8.79
C PHE A 36 -39.97 -0.85 8.84
N GLY A 37 -40.05 -2.18 8.97
CA GLY A 37 -38.88 -3.07 8.90
C GLY A 37 -38.13 -2.93 7.58
N ALA A 38 -38.83 -2.90 6.45
CA ALA A 38 -38.22 -2.71 5.13
C ALA A 38 -37.54 -1.34 4.99
N VAL A 39 -38.13 -0.28 5.53
CA VAL A 39 -37.51 1.07 5.54
C VAL A 39 -36.26 1.10 6.41
N VAL A 40 -36.29 0.50 7.61
CA VAL A 40 -35.13 0.42 8.50
C VAL A 40 -34.01 -0.41 7.88
N ILE A 41 -34.34 -1.56 7.27
CA ILE A 41 -33.38 -2.40 6.54
C ILE A 41 -32.82 -1.63 5.35
N GLY A 42 -33.65 -0.93 4.58
CA GLY A 42 -33.22 -0.10 3.45
C GLY A 42 -32.29 1.04 3.87
N LEU A 43 -32.57 1.72 4.97
CA LEU A 43 -31.70 2.75 5.54
C LEU A 43 -30.41 2.15 6.09
N PHE A 44 -30.48 1.02 6.78
CA PHE A 44 -29.31 0.31 7.29
C PHE A 44 -28.39 -0.14 6.15
N PHE A 45 -28.93 -0.75 5.09
CA PHE A 45 -28.17 -1.09 3.89
C PHE A 45 -27.68 0.16 3.15
N SER A 46 -28.45 1.25 3.09
CA SER A 46 -27.97 2.51 2.48
C SER A 46 -26.79 3.13 3.23
N LEU A 47 -26.78 3.03 4.56
CA LEU A 47 -25.71 3.56 5.42
C LEU A 47 -24.49 2.62 5.46
N THR A 48 -24.69 1.31 5.47
CA THR A 48 -23.60 0.31 5.54
C THR A 48 -23.07 -0.11 4.17
N THR A 49 -23.87 0.02 3.11
CA THR A 49 -23.55 -0.40 1.73
C THR A 49 -23.33 0.81 0.82
N ARG A 50 -22.81 1.92 1.36
CA ARG A 50 -22.14 2.93 0.54
C ARG A 50 -20.90 2.28 -0.11
N ARG A 51 -21.13 1.48 -1.15
CA ARG A 51 -20.17 1.34 -2.24
C ARG A 51 -19.87 2.76 -2.69
N SER A 52 -18.62 3.15 -2.53
CA SER A 52 -18.05 4.41 -2.99
C SER A 52 -18.34 4.54 -4.48
N PHE A 53 -19.45 5.18 -4.82
CA PHE A 53 -19.64 5.73 -6.15
C PHE A 53 -18.75 6.96 -6.20
N LEU A 54 -17.84 6.92 -7.18
CA LEU A 54 -16.94 8.00 -7.49
C LEU A 54 -17.74 9.31 -7.56
N SER A 55 -17.36 10.29 -6.73
CA SER A 55 -18.07 11.57 -6.68
C SER A 55 -17.89 12.28 -8.03
N PRO A 56 -18.89 13.02 -8.55
CA PRO A 56 -18.81 13.69 -9.85
C PRO A 56 -17.60 14.64 -10.01
N GLU A 57 -16.97 15.07 -8.90
CA GLU A 57 -15.70 15.81 -8.90
C GLU A 57 -14.46 15.00 -9.34
N GLU A 58 -14.55 13.67 -9.45
CA GLU A 58 -13.44 12.81 -9.87
C GLU A 58 -13.27 12.73 -11.39
N ILE A 59 -14.18 13.33 -12.16
CA ILE A 59 -14.15 13.36 -13.63
C ILE A 59 -13.22 14.47 -14.16
N GLU A 60 -12.93 15.51 -13.36
CA GLU A 60 -12.12 16.67 -13.77
C GLU A 60 -10.84 16.89 -12.92
N ALA A 61 -10.44 15.90 -12.12
CA ALA A 61 -9.23 16.05 -11.31
C ALA A 61 -7.97 16.02 -12.19
N THR A 62 -7.25 17.14 -12.25
CA THR A 62 -5.90 17.18 -12.84
C THR A 62 -4.98 16.21 -12.09
N PRO A 63 -3.94 15.65 -12.75
CA PRO A 63 -2.99 14.75 -12.09
C PRO A 63 -2.36 15.35 -10.82
N GLN A 64 -2.11 16.67 -10.79
CA GLN A 64 -1.57 17.34 -9.61
C GLN A 64 -2.57 17.38 -8.45
N MET A 65 -3.85 17.64 -8.72
CA MET A 65 -4.90 17.60 -7.69
C MET A 65 -5.09 16.19 -7.14
N LEU A 66 -5.02 15.19 -8.03
CA LEU A 66 -5.09 13.79 -7.64
C LEU A 66 -3.91 13.41 -6.73
N LEU A 67 -2.70 13.80 -7.11
CA LEU A 67 -1.49 13.57 -6.32
C LEU A 67 -1.60 14.23 -4.94
N ALA A 68 -2.03 15.50 -4.87
CA ALA A 68 -2.21 16.20 -3.61
C ALA A 68 -3.21 15.50 -2.68
N ARG A 69 -4.30 14.94 -3.22
CA ARG A 69 -5.27 14.14 -2.46
C ARG A 69 -4.67 12.83 -1.97
N LEU A 70 -3.93 12.13 -2.81
CA LEU A 70 -3.27 10.86 -2.44
C LEU A 70 -2.15 11.06 -1.40
N LYS A 71 -1.50 12.23 -1.40
CA LYS A 71 -0.56 12.63 -0.34
C LYS A 71 -1.23 12.83 1.02
N GLN A 72 -2.54 13.11 1.06
CA GLN A 72 -3.31 13.20 2.31
C GLN A 72 -3.81 11.82 2.76
N ASP A 73 -4.30 11.02 1.81
CA ASP A 73 -4.82 9.68 2.06
C ASP A 73 -4.58 8.79 0.83
N PRO A 74 -3.65 7.83 0.90
CA PRO A 74 -3.26 7.00 -0.24
C PRO A 74 -4.31 5.92 -0.55
N THR A 75 -5.26 5.67 0.37
CA THR A 75 -6.26 4.60 0.23
C THR A 75 -7.52 5.03 -0.52
N ARG A 76 -7.61 6.31 -0.87
CA ARG A 76 -8.78 6.87 -1.58
C ARG A 76 -9.05 6.22 -2.93
N LEU A 77 -8.01 5.72 -3.59
CA LEU A 77 -8.11 5.07 -4.88
C LEU A 77 -7.39 3.74 -4.88
N PRO A 78 -7.90 2.75 -5.63
CA PRO A 78 -7.17 1.51 -5.82
C PRO A 78 -5.86 1.77 -6.59
N PRO A 79 -4.75 1.08 -6.28
CA PRO A 79 -3.44 1.34 -6.89
C PRO A 79 -3.43 1.31 -8.42
N ILE A 80 -4.23 0.45 -9.05
CA ILE A 80 -4.39 0.43 -10.51
C ILE A 80 -4.98 1.75 -11.08
N ALA A 81 -5.89 2.39 -10.36
CA ALA A 81 -6.45 3.68 -10.74
C ALA A 81 -5.43 4.82 -10.52
N ILE A 82 -4.59 4.70 -9.50
CA ILE A 82 -3.49 5.65 -9.24
C ILE A 82 -2.53 5.65 -10.43
N VAL A 83 -2.01 4.47 -10.83
CA VAL A 83 -1.02 4.38 -11.92
C VAL A 83 -1.60 4.87 -13.25
N SER A 84 -2.84 4.47 -13.57
CA SER A 84 -3.48 4.85 -14.84
C SER A 84 -3.82 6.34 -14.95
N ARG A 85 -4.13 7.01 -13.84
CA ARG A 85 -4.52 8.44 -13.84
C ARG A 85 -3.36 9.41 -13.59
N LEU A 86 -2.39 9.03 -12.76
CA LEU A 86 -1.21 9.87 -12.47
C LEU A 86 -0.11 9.74 -13.53
N GLY A 87 0.06 8.55 -14.11
CA GLY A 87 1.24 8.21 -14.88
C GLY A 87 2.48 7.94 -14.01
N SER A 88 3.56 7.50 -14.66
CA SER A 88 4.77 6.99 -13.98
C SER A 88 5.50 8.05 -13.15
N ASP A 89 5.59 9.28 -13.64
CA ASP A 89 6.39 10.33 -12.99
C ASP A 89 5.72 10.84 -11.71
N ALA A 90 4.41 11.08 -11.73
CA ALA A 90 3.67 11.50 -10.54
C ALA A 90 3.48 10.33 -9.55
N THR A 91 3.45 9.08 -10.02
CA THR A 91 3.46 7.91 -9.14
C THR A 91 4.82 7.78 -8.43
N MET A 92 5.93 8.07 -9.11
CA MET A 92 7.25 8.16 -8.47
C MET A 92 7.26 9.23 -7.37
N GLU A 93 6.73 10.42 -7.63
CA GLU A 93 6.65 11.48 -6.63
C GLU A 93 5.81 11.07 -5.42
N LEU A 94 4.69 10.36 -5.65
CA LEU A 94 3.88 9.78 -4.58
C LEU A 94 4.68 8.75 -3.76
N LEU A 95 5.42 7.86 -4.43
CA LEU A 95 6.24 6.85 -3.77
C LEU A 95 7.33 7.48 -2.88
N GLU A 96 8.06 8.46 -3.41
CA GLU A 96 9.08 9.19 -2.67
C GLU A 96 8.51 9.93 -1.47
N TYR A 97 7.36 10.60 -1.64
CA TYR A 97 6.69 11.31 -0.56
C TYR A 97 6.19 10.35 0.53
N GLY A 98 5.51 9.27 0.14
CA GLY A 98 4.90 8.34 1.07
C GLY A 98 5.93 7.65 1.97
N ASP A 99 7.12 7.36 1.44
CA ASP A 99 8.22 6.77 2.22
C ASP A 99 8.88 7.75 3.19
N GLN A 100 8.71 9.07 3.03
CA GLN A 100 9.28 10.07 3.93
C GLN A 100 8.44 10.23 5.21
N ILE A 101 7.17 9.85 5.19
CA ILE A 101 6.27 10.01 6.34
C ILE A 101 6.45 8.84 7.31
N ARG A 102 6.75 9.18 8.56
CA ARG A 102 7.07 8.20 9.62
C ARG A 102 5.94 7.97 10.63
N THR A 103 4.73 8.51 10.45
CA THR A 103 3.63 8.21 11.39
C THR A 103 3.14 6.77 11.25
N ASN A 104 2.75 6.12 12.35
CA ASN A 104 2.35 4.70 12.32
C ASN A 104 1.07 4.46 11.50
N GLU A 105 0.08 5.36 11.64
CA GLU A 105 -1.17 5.32 10.88
C GLU A 105 -0.90 5.40 9.37
N TRP A 106 -0.03 6.33 8.95
CA TRP A 106 0.38 6.44 7.55
C TRP A 106 1.10 5.18 7.08
N ARG A 107 2.07 4.67 7.84
CA ARG A 107 2.85 3.50 7.42
C ARG A 107 2.00 2.25 7.23
N TYR A 108 0.96 2.08 8.05
CA TYR A 108 0.00 0.99 7.91
C TYR A 108 -0.79 1.09 6.59
N SER A 109 -1.38 2.25 6.31
CA SER A 109 -2.17 2.45 5.09
C SER A 109 -1.30 2.49 3.82
N TRP A 110 -0.12 3.09 3.93
CA TRP A 110 0.84 3.25 2.84
C TRP A 110 1.48 1.94 2.40
N SER A 111 1.83 1.03 3.32
CA SER A 111 2.56 -0.20 2.95
C SER A 111 1.83 -1.03 1.90
N SER A 112 0.52 -1.25 2.08
CA SER A 112 -0.31 -2.02 1.14
C SER A 112 -0.38 -1.34 -0.24
N VAL A 113 -0.67 -0.04 -0.25
CA VAL A 113 -0.73 0.75 -1.50
C VAL A 113 0.62 0.75 -2.22
N ARG A 114 1.70 0.98 -1.48
CA ARG A 114 3.07 1.02 -1.97
C ARG A 114 3.49 -0.31 -2.61
N GLU A 115 3.27 -1.43 -1.93
CA GLU A 115 3.61 -2.76 -2.44
C GLU A 115 2.89 -3.05 -3.76
N GLU A 116 1.58 -2.77 -3.83
CA GLU A 116 0.81 -2.96 -5.06
C GLU A 116 1.27 -1.99 -6.17
N LEU A 117 1.58 -0.73 -5.86
CA LEU A 117 2.12 0.22 -6.84
C LEU A 117 3.47 -0.26 -7.41
N LEU A 118 4.38 -0.72 -6.57
CA LEU A 118 5.67 -1.25 -7.01
C LEU A 118 5.49 -2.50 -7.89
N GLN A 119 4.58 -3.40 -7.51
CA GLN A 119 4.24 -4.58 -8.30
C GLN A 119 3.65 -4.20 -9.67
N LEU A 120 2.71 -3.26 -9.71
CA LEU A 120 2.07 -2.79 -10.94
C LEU A 120 3.08 -2.12 -11.87
N LEU A 121 3.94 -1.25 -11.34
CA LEU A 121 4.99 -0.60 -12.12
C LEU A 121 6.00 -1.62 -12.65
N SER A 122 6.33 -2.65 -11.86
CA SER A 122 7.30 -3.67 -12.26
C SER A 122 6.75 -4.61 -13.33
N ARG A 123 5.46 -4.93 -13.28
CA ARG A 123 4.83 -5.76 -14.32
C ARG A 123 4.71 -5.05 -15.67
N GLN A 124 4.60 -3.73 -15.66
CA GLN A 124 4.55 -2.93 -16.87
C GLN A 124 5.94 -2.87 -17.50
N ASN A 125 6.21 -3.76 -18.45
CA ASN A 125 7.44 -3.75 -19.23
C ASN A 125 7.46 -2.60 -20.26
N ALA A 126 7.39 -1.37 -19.76
CA ALA A 126 7.38 -0.14 -20.52
C ALA A 126 8.46 0.82 -20.01
N PHE A 127 8.95 1.69 -20.91
CA PHE A 127 10.06 2.60 -20.62
C PHE A 127 9.78 3.53 -19.43
N GLY A 128 8.61 4.20 -19.40
CA GLY A 128 8.23 5.12 -18.33
C GLY A 128 8.22 4.47 -16.94
N PRO A 129 7.42 3.40 -16.71
CA PRO A 129 7.41 2.67 -15.44
C PRO A 129 8.79 2.13 -15.02
N THR A 130 9.57 1.58 -15.96
CA THR A 130 10.93 1.08 -15.66
C THR A 130 11.83 2.22 -15.18
N TYR A 131 11.77 3.38 -15.82
CA TYR A 131 12.58 4.54 -15.45
C TYR A 131 12.14 5.14 -14.12
N ALA A 132 10.84 5.18 -13.85
CA ALA A 132 10.31 5.61 -12.56
C ALA A 132 10.75 4.68 -11.43
N LEU A 133 10.71 3.35 -11.62
CA LEU A 133 11.23 2.39 -10.66
C LEU A 133 12.75 2.52 -10.48
N ALA A 134 13.52 2.68 -11.56
CA ALA A 134 14.96 2.86 -11.46
C ALA A 134 15.35 4.11 -10.66
N ARG A 135 14.61 5.22 -10.87
CA ARG A 135 14.79 6.46 -10.12
C ARG A 135 14.38 6.31 -8.67
N TYR A 136 13.25 5.65 -8.42
CA TYR A 136 12.83 5.30 -7.07
C TYR A 136 13.91 4.42 -6.40
N TYR A 137 14.38 3.33 -7.00
CA TYR A 137 15.49 2.53 -6.45
C TYR A 137 16.86 3.23 -6.42
N ARG A 138 16.92 4.49 -6.89
CA ARG A 138 18.00 5.46 -6.74
C ARG A 138 19.40 4.86 -6.91
N ALA A 139 19.64 4.37 -8.13
CA ALA A 139 20.99 4.21 -8.67
C ALA A 139 21.21 5.32 -9.71
N THR A 140 21.78 6.45 -9.30
CA THR A 140 22.16 7.53 -10.23
C THR A 140 23.55 7.32 -10.82
N ASP A 141 24.39 6.47 -10.20
CA ASP A 141 25.71 6.12 -10.70
C ASP A 141 25.64 4.92 -11.65
N LYS A 142 26.03 5.15 -12.91
CA LYS A 142 26.11 4.12 -13.96
C LYS A 142 27.36 3.24 -13.86
N GLN A 143 28.34 3.59 -13.04
CA GLN A 143 29.54 2.80 -12.82
C GLN A 143 29.49 1.90 -11.57
N GLU A 144 28.50 2.09 -10.71
CA GLU A 144 28.32 1.25 -9.53
C GLU A 144 28.19 -0.25 -9.88
N PRO A 145 28.89 -1.14 -9.14
CA PRO A 145 28.75 -2.59 -9.30
C PRO A 145 27.30 -3.08 -9.22
N ASP A 146 26.94 -4.04 -10.07
CA ASP A 146 25.59 -4.61 -10.10
C ASP A 146 25.18 -5.22 -8.75
N THR A 147 26.13 -5.77 -7.98
CA THR A 147 25.86 -6.32 -6.64
C THR A 147 25.36 -5.25 -5.66
N LEU A 148 25.98 -4.07 -5.63
CA LEU A 148 25.53 -2.95 -4.79
C LEU A 148 24.16 -2.42 -5.25
N ARG A 149 23.94 -2.33 -6.56
CA ARG A 149 22.63 -1.92 -7.11
C ARG A 149 21.53 -2.88 -6.74
N ILE A 150 21.77 -4.19 -6.88
CA ILE A 150 20.83 -5.24 -6.52
C ILE A 150 20.51 -5.14 -5.03
N ARG A 151 21.53 -5.04 -4.16
CA ARG A 151 21.34 -4.95 -2.71
C ARG A 151 20.54 -3.70 -2.32
N ARG A 152 20.87 -2.54 -2.89
CA ARG A 152 20.13 -1.30 -2.65
C ARG A 152 18.70 -1.37 -3.18
N THR A 153 18.51 -1.96 -4.35
CA THR A 153 17.18 -2.18 -4.96
C THR A 153 16.31 -3.03 -4.05
N ALA A 154 16.85 -4.15 -3.54
CA ALA A 154 16.15 -5.03 -2.61
C ALA A 154 15.78 -4.30 -1.30
N LEU A 155 16.71 -3.55 -0.72
CA LEU A 155 16.46 -2.77 0.50
C LEU A 155 15.41 -1.69 0.29
N ILE A 156 15.50 -0.91 -0.78
CA ILE A 156 14.49 0.10 -1.08
C ILE A 156 13.15 -0.57 -1.36
N HIS A 157 13.12 -1.69 -2.08
CA HIS A 157 11.89 -2.41 -2.35
C HIS A 157 11.17 -2.82 -1.06
N LYS A 158 11.87 -3.35 -0.06
CA LYS A 158 11.25 -3.78 1.20
C LYS A 158 11.08 -2.68 2.26
N LEU A 159 11.99 -1.70 2.32
CA LEU A 159 12.08 -0.73 3.41
C LEU A 159 11.81 0.72 2.97
N GLY A 160 11.54 0.95 1.70
CA GLY A 160 11.38 2.28 1.12
C GLY A 160 12.68 3.07 0.99
N GLN A 161 12.58 4.32 0.55
CA GLN A 161 13.73 5.20 0.32
C GLN A 161 14.66 5.35 1.53
N LEU A 162 14.07 5.41 2.73
CA LEU A 162 14.82 5.64 3.95
C LEU A 162 15.67 4.44 4.35
N ARG A 163 15.33 3.22 3.87
CA ARG A 163 15.99 1.97 4.26
C ARG A 163 16.14 1.89 5.77
N TYR A 164 15.03 2.15 6.46
CA TYR A 164 14.98 2.33 7.90
C TYR A 164 14.10 1.26 8.52
N VAL A 165 14.56 0.72 9.64
CA VAL A 165 13.79 -0.16 10.51
C VAL A 165 13.73 0.50 11.88
N GLU A 166 12.54 0.52 12.47
CA GLU A 166 12.36 1.11 13.80
C GLU A 166 13.22 0.39 14.84
N PRO A 167 13.84 1.14 15.77
CA PRO A 167 14.43 0.57 16.97
C PRO A 167 13.43 -0.28 17.75
N ASP A 168 13.96 -1.19 18.56
CA ASP A 168 13.14 -1.94 19.50
C ASP A 168 12.65 -1.07 20.68
N ALA A 169 11.88 -1.68 21.59
CA ALA A 169 11.34 -1.03 22.78
C ALA A 169 12.43 -0.51 23.76
N HIS A 170 13.67 -0.98 23.63
CA HIS A 170 14.81 -0.56 24.44
C HIS A 170 15.68 0.50 23.74
N GLY A 171 15.30 0.91 22.52
CA GLY A 171 16.05 1.88 21.72
C GLY A 171 17.25 1.28 20.97
N GLY A 172 17.35 -0.05 20.91
CA GLY A 172 18.36 -0.75 20.11
C GLY A 172 18.17 -0.44 18.63
N ARG A 173 19.19 0.13 17.98
CA ARG A 173 19.15 0.45 16.54
C ARG A 173 19.13 -0.82 15.71
N ALA A 174 18.53 -0.74 14.53
CA ALA A 174 18.54 -1.85 13.59
C ALA A 174 19.94 -2.10 13.01
N GLU A 175 20.25 -3.37 12.81
CA GLU A 175 21.46 -3.83 12.13
C GLU A 175 21.12 -4.39 10.74
N LEU A 176 21.93 -4.08 9.73
CA LEU A 176 21.89 -4.69 8.41
C LEU A 176 23.09 -5.60 8.22
N ARG A 177 22.85 -6.89 8.07
CA ARG A 177 23.87 -7.89 7.78
C ARG A 177 23.82 -8.31 6.34
N ILE A 178 24.96 -8.22 5.68
CA ILE A 178 25.13 -8.59 4.29
C ILE A 178 26.07 -9.79 4.23
N ARG A 179 25.56 -10.95 3.85
CA ARG A 179 26.37 -12.09 3.44
C ARG A 179 26.77 -11.89 1.99
N ALA A 180 28.08 -11.78 1.74
CA ALA A 180 28.60 -11.47 0.43
C ALA A 180 29.78 -12.36 0.08
N HIS A 181 29.91 -12.70 -1.20
CA HIS A 181 31.09 -13.38 -1.71
C HIS A 181 32.34 -12.48 -1.51
N PRO A 182 33.54 -13.03 -1.22
CA PRO A 182 34.76 -12.23 -0.99
C PRO A 182 35.12 -11.24 -2.10
N ALA A 183 34.71 -11.53 -3.33
CA ALA A 183 34.95 -10.69 -4.51
C ALA A 183 33.91 -9.55 -4.68
N GLU A 184 32.84 -9.53 -3.89
CA GLU A 184 31.86 -8.45 -3.94
C GLU A 184 32.46 -7.16 -3.36
N VAL A 185 32.22 -6.06 -4.08
CA VAL A 185 32.60 -4.73 -3.60
C VAL A 185 31.69 -4.35 -2.43
N LYS A 186 32.30 -4.08 -1.27
CA LYS A 186 31.62 -3.49 -0.11
C LYS A 186 31.38 -2.01 -0.37
N GLY A 187 30.21 -1.51 -0.01
CA GLY A 187 29.84 -0.12 -0.27
C GLY A 187 28.69 0.36 0.60
N ASP A 188 28.37 1.65 0.49
CA ASP A 188 27.25 2.26 1.21
C ASP A 188 25.92 1.86 0.57
N LEU A 189 25.05 1.23 1.37
CA LEU A 189 23.70 0.84 0.96
C LEU A 189 22.65 1.89 1.35
N GLY A 190 23.05 2.93 2.09
CA GLY A 190 22.18 4.01 2.56
C GLY A 190 21.23 3.58 3.67
N PHE A 191 21.54 2.51 4.39
CA PHE A 191 20.76 2.00 5.52
C PHE A 191 20.98 2.87 6.76
N ASP A 192 19.90 3.23 7.45
CA ASP A 192 19.96 4.06 8.67
C ASP A 192 20.20 3.17 9.91
N GLY A 193 21.41 2.63 10.02
CA GLY A 193 21.82 1.72 11.08
C GLY A 193 23.24 1.20 10.88
N GLU A 194 23.62 0.22 11.69
CA GLU A 194 24.92 -0.45 11.53
C GLU A 194 24.86 -1.43 10.35
N VAL A 195 25.89 -1.43 9.51
CA VAL A 195 26.00 -2.32 8.34
C VAL A 195 27.21 -3.24 8.50
N LEU A 196 26.95 -4.54 8.62
CA LEU A 196 27.96 -5.56 8.77
C LEU A 196 28.06 -6.41 7.50
N TRP A 197 29.28 -6.52 6.96
CA TRP A 197 29.57 -7.34 5.77
C TRP A 197 30.30 -8.61 6.17
N LEU A 198 29.60 -9.73 6.09
CA LEU A 198 30.04 -11.06 6.48
C LEU A 198 30.39 -11.91 5.25
N LEU A 199 31.32 -12.85 5.43
CA LEU A 199 31.51 -13.93 4.45
C LEU A 199 30.31 -14.89 4.47
N PRO A 200 30.06 -15.68 3.40
CA PRO A 200 28.88 -16.52 3.30
C PRO A 200 28.73 -17.49 4.47
N ASP A 201 29.83 -18.12 4.89
CA ASP A 201 29.86 -19.13 5.95
C ASP A 201 30.31 -18.57 7.31
N GLU A 202 30.51 -17.25 7.42
CA GLU A 202 30.93 -16.63 8.68
C GLU A 202 29.78 -16.65 9.69
N PRO A 203 30.01 -17.11 10.94
CA PRO A 203 28.98 -17.07 11.97
C PRO A 203 28.62 -15.60 12.26
N ALA A 204 27.33 -15.28 12.18
CA ALA A 204 26.86 -13.94 12.49
C ALA A 204 26.89 -13.70 14.02
N PRO A 205 27.24 -12.49 14.48
CA PRO A 205 27.12 -12.15 15.89
C PRO A 205 25.67 -12.24 16.36
N PRO A 206 25.39 -12.42 17.66
CA PRO A 206 24.02 -12.38 18.16
C PRO A 206 23.39 -11.01 17.86
N ALA A 207 22.14 -11.01 17.41
CA ALA A 207 21.42 -9.76 17.15
C ALA A 207 21.03 -9.10 18.47
N GLN A 208 21.31 -7.79 18.59
CA GLN A 208 21.02 -7.02 19.79
C GLN A 208 19.71 -6.21 19.69
N GLY A 209 19.04 -6.26 18.55
CA GLY A 209 17.84 -5.50 18.25
C GLY A 209 17.20 -5.94 16.92
N PRO A 210 16.44 -5.06 16.26
CA PRO A 210 15.89 -5.31 14.94
C PRO A 210 16.99 -5.62 13.94
N LEU A 211 16.72 -6.54 13.02
CA LEU A 211 17.73 -7.10 12.14
C LEU A 211 17.20 -7.24 10.72
N VAL A 212 18.02 -6.83 9.76
CA VAL A 212 17.84 -7.15 8.35
C VAL A 212 19.03 -7.99 7.90
N GLU A 213 18.80 -9.21 7.45
CA GLU A 213 19.84 -10.08 6.88
C GLU A 213 19.61 -10.25 5.39
N MET A 214 20.66 -10.09 4.60
CA MET A 214 20.66 -10.36 3.17
C MET A 214 21.61 -11.49 2.87
N GLU A 215 21.10 -12.53 2.23
CA GLU A 215 21.90 -13.66 1.75
C GLU A 215 22.79 -13.26 0.55
N PRO A 216 23.75 -14.13 0.16
CA PRO A 216 24.49 -13.95 -1.09
C PRO A 216 23.55 -13.82 -2.29
N ILE A 217 23.94 -13.00 -3.27
CA ILE A 217 23.16 -12.82 -4.50
C ILE A 217 23.32 -14.07 -5.36
N GLU A 218 22.20 -14.71 -5.70
CA GLU A 218 22.16 -15.87 -6.59
C GLU A 218 21.95 -15.37 -8.04
N PHE A 219 23.03 -15.19 -8.80
CA PHE A 219 22.93 -14.85 -10.22
C PHE A 219 22.53 -16.08 -11.04
N ARG A 220 21.32 -16.06 -11.61
CA ARG A 220 20.87 -17.06 -12.59
C ARG A 220 21.45 -16.76 -13.97
N THR A 221 21.51 -15.49 -14.33
CA THR A 221 22.15 -14.97 -15.55
C THR A 221 22.78 -13.60 -15.29
N LEU A 222 23.43 -13.00 -16.28
CA LEU A 222 23.92 -11.61 -16.19
C LEU A 222 22.80 -10.57 -16.07
N GLN A 223 21.54 -10.94 -16.31
CA GLN A 223 20.37 -10.06 -16.27
C GLN A 223 19.30 -10.54 -15.29
N ASP A 224 19.57 -11.60 -14.54
CA ASP A 224 18.60 -12.24 -13.64
C ASP A 224 19.30 -12.69 -12.37
N ALA A 225 18.78 -12.25 -11.23
CA ALA A 225 19.36 -12.52 -9.93
C ALA A 225 18.28 -12.65 -8.86
N ASP A 226 18.48 -13.59 -7.94
CA ASP A 226 17.66 -13.69 -6.74
C ASP A 226 18.43 -13.16 -5.53
N VAL A 227 17.69 -12.53 -4.62
CA VAL A 227 18.19 -12.15 -3.30
C VAL A 227 17.18 -12.54 -2.25
N ARG A 228 17.65 -13.21 -1.19
CA ARG A 228 16.84 -13.47 -0.01
C ARG A 228 17.12 -12.43 1.06
N LEU A 229 16.05 -11.92 1.65
CA LEU A 229 16.06 -10.96 2.74
C LEU A 229 15.29 -11.55 3.92
N ASN A 230 15.84 -11.41 5.13
CA ASN A 230 15.12 -11.68 6.36
C ASN A 230 15.00 -10.37 7.14
N ILE A 231 13.78 -9.97 7.49
CA ILE A 231 13.53 -8.77 8.29
C ILE A 231 12.90 -9.21 9.60
N ARG A 232 13.62 -9.00 10.71
CA ARG A 232 13.16 -9.28 12.08
C ARG A 232 13.00 -7.95 12.82
N ARG A 233 11.77 -7.62 13.21
CA ARG A 233 11.47 -6.43 14.02
C ARG A 233 11.58 -6.70 15.51
N SER A 234 11.56 -7.98 15.90
CA SER A 234 11.85 -8.48 17.23
C SER A 234 12.40 -9.91 17.15
N PRO A 235 12.91 -10.49 18.23
CA PRO A 235 13.40 -11.88 18.23
C PRO A 235 12.36 -12.93 17.81
N THR A 236 11.07 -12.60 17.93
CA THR A 236 9.95 -13.53 17.67
C THR A 236 9.09 -13.12 16.47
N VAL A 237 9.31 -11.93 15.90
CA VAL A 237 8.51 -11.39 14.79
C VAL A 237 9.42 -10.99 13.65
N GLY A 238 9.30 -11.73 12.54
CA GLY A 238 9.98 -11.43 11.30
C GLY A 238 9.34 -12.12 10.10
N GLY A 239 9.86 -11.81 8.92
CA GLY A 239 9.49 -12.45 7.67
C GLY A 239 10.70 -12.62 6.77
N GLY A 240 10.74 -13.75 6.07
CA GLY A 240 11.66 -14.00 4.97
C GLY A 240 11.03 -13.58 3.66
N PHE A 241 11.86 -13.10 2.74
CA PHE A 241 11.44 -12.62 1.42
C PHE A 241 12.45 -13.11 0.40
N ARG A 242 11.97 -13.74 -0.66
CA ARG A 242 12.77 -14.01 -1.85
C ARG A 242 12.36 -13.02 -2.94
N LEU A 243 13.31 -12.19 -3.35
CA LEU A 243 13.12 -11.21 -4.40
C LEU A 243 13.78 -11.72 -5.68
N THR A 244 13.02 -11.76 -6.77
CA THR A 244 13.55 -11.99 -8.12
C THR A 244 13.77 -10.65 -8.79
N LEU A 245 14.98 -10.38 -9.27
CA LEU A 245 15.35 -9.13 -9.93
C LEU A 245 15.76 -9.38 -11.37
N ASN A 246 15.31 -8.50 -12.27
CA ASN A 246 15.76 -8.51 -13.66
C ASN A 246 16.39 -7.19 -14.06
N LYS A 247 17.38 -7.26 -14.94
CA LYS A 247 17.99 -6.10 -15.57
C LYS A 247 17.18 -5.68 -16.79
N ARG A 248 16.40 -4.60 -16.67
CA ARG A 248 15.57 -4.03 -17.74
C ARG A 248 16.10 -2.66 -18.15
N HIS A 249 16.41 -2.49 -19.43
CA HIS A 249 16.99 -1.24 -19.96
C HIS A 249 18.24 -0.75 -19.19
N GLY A 250 19.03 -1.69 -18.67
CA GLY A 250 20.23 -1.39 -17.87
C GLY A 250 19.98 -1.14 -16.38
N PHE A 251 18.73 -1.22 -15.90
CA PHE A 251 18.35 -1.04 -14.50
C PHE A 251 17.91 -2.35 -13.86
N TRP A 252 18.31 -2.59 -12.62
CA TRP A 252 17.78 -3.71 -11.84
C TRP A 252 16.44 -3.33 -11.23
N VAL A 253 15.43 -4.16 -11.45
CA VAL A 253 14.09 -3.99 -10.87
C VAL A 253 13.62 -5.32 -10.29
N VAL A 254 12.94 -5.27 -9.14
CA VAL A 254 12.28 -6.44 -8.55
C VAL A 254 11.07 -6.79 -9.40
N VAL A 255 11.03 -7.98 -10.00
CA VAL A 255 9.96 -8.45 -10.88
C VAL A 255 8.99 -9.40 -10.20
N ASP A 256 9.44 -10.04 -9.12
CA ASP A 256 8.65 -10.95 -8.33
C ASP A 256 9.11 -10.97 -6.88
N GLU A 257 8.18 -11.26 -5.97
CA GLU A 257 8.42 -11.39 -4.54
C GLU A 257 7.65 -12.60 -4.00
N GLU A 258 8.36 -13.50 -3.31
CA GLU A 258 7.78 -14.61 -2.57
C GLU A 258 8.03 -14.41 -1.06
N ILE A 259 6.99 -14.62 -0.25
CA ILE A 259 7.11 -14.56 1.22
C ILE A 259 7.54 -15.95 1.72
N GLU A 260 8.71 -16.00 2.36
CA GLU A 260 9.23 -17.19 3.03
C GLU A 260 8.87 -17.11 4.52
N TRP A 261 8.01 -18.02 4.99
CA TRP A 261 7.72 -18.13 6.42
C TRP A 261 8.94 -18.71 7.12
N VAL A 262 9.53 -17.91 8.01
CA VAL A 262 10.62 -18.36 8.86
C VAL A 262 9.99 -19.20 9.97
N SER A 263 10.22 -20.51 9.94
CA SER A 263 9.82 -21.46 11.00
C SER A 263 10.60 -21.25 12.29
#